data_AF-A0A1V6T1I7-F1
#
_entry.id   AF-A0A1V6T1I7-F1
#
_cell.length_a   1.000
_cell.length_b   1.000
_cell.length_c   1.000
_cell.angle_alpha   90.00
_cell.angle_beta   90.00
_cell.angle_gamma   90.00
#
_symmetry.space_group_name_H-M   'P 1'
#
loop_
_entity.id
_entity.type
_entity.pdbx_description
1 polymer ?
#
loop_
_entity_poly.entity_id
_entity_poly.type
_entity_poly.pdbx_seq_one_letter_code
_entity_poly.pdbx_strand_id
1 'polypeptide(L)'
;MDPTTPSDLSSSSEDNKKNAPTMDSRPSAKELLDRVDYDISQLLQRFENIIAIAAKKFDGTSHVDAAVEAFQIDVESTALIRAAEDLLALHRLMKELWLFGKLDTLGEDERDIQRREKLEEDVKAIQKALDGGLLMPSSEEPEKPEKSEDTEKHRAVPEA
;
A
#
# COMPACT_ATOMS: atom_id res chain seq x y z
N MET A 1 57.11 -0.07 -32.51
CA MET A 1 55.70 -0.15 -32.90
C MET A 1 54.97 -0.80 -31.75
N ASP A 2 54.11 0.00 -31.15
CA ASP A 2 53.58 -0.13 -29.79
C ASP A 2 52.47 -1.18 -29.69
N PRO A 3 52.31 -1.88 -28.56
CA PRO A 3 51.08 -2.58 -28.27
C PRO A 3 50.06 -1.58 -27.72
N THR A 4 48.96 -1.37 -28.44
CA THR A 4 47.84 -0.52 -28.04
C THR A 4 47.09 -1.15 -26.87
N THR A 5 47.18 -0.53 -25.70
CA THR A 5 46.30 -0.73 -24.55
C THR A 5 44.89 -0.19 -24.84
N PRO A 6 43.81 -0.86 -24.44
CA PRO A 6 42.57 -0.17 -24.11
C PRO A 6 42.46 -0.03 -22.58
N SER A 7 42.66 1.20 -22.12
CA SER A 7 42.22 1.66 -20.81
C SER A 7 40.68 1.72 -20.76
N ASP A 8 40.17 1.68 -19.54
CA ASP A 8 38.84 2.14 -19.11
C ASP A 8 37.69 1.12 -19.13
N LEU A 9 37.68 0.26 -18.10
CA LEU A 9 36.45 -0.27 -17.51
C LEU A 9 36.44 0.08 -16.01
N SER A 10 36.27 1.37 -15.72
CA SER A 10 35.94 1.87 -14.37
C SER A 10 34.75 2.81 -14.48
N SER A 11 33.57 2.22 -14.63
CA SER A 11 32.23 2.77 -14.39
C SER A 11 31.32 1.62 -14.85
N SER A 12 30.45 1.03 -14.04
CA SER A 12 29.44 1.67 -13.22
C SER A 12 29.02 0.67 -12.14
N SER A 13 29.15 1.02 -10.87
CA SER A 13 28.65 0.20 -9.74
C SER A 13 27.71 0.99 -8.83
N GLU A 14 27.13 2.09 -9.29
CA GLU A 14 26.30 2.96 -8.44
C GLU A 14 24.81 3.00 -8.81
N ASP A 15 24.35 2.31 -9.87
CA ASP A 15 22.96 2.45 -10.32
C ASP A 15 21.98 1.37 -9.84
N ASN A 16 22.41 0.42 -9.01
CA ASN A 16 21.50 -0.63 -8.51
C ASN A 16 20.99 -0.38 -7.08
N LYS A 17 20.45 0.82 -6.84
CA LYS A 17 19.74 1.16 -5.59
C LYS A 17 18.36 1.75 -5.81
N LYS A 18 17.72 1.48 -6.96
CA LYS A 18 16.46 2.16 -7.34
C LYS A 18 15.20 1.31 -7.41
N ASN A 19 15.27 -0.01 -7.23
CA ASN A 19 14.08 -0.86 -7.35
C ASN A 19 13.88 -1.73 -6.08
N ALA A 20 13.64 -1.09 -4.95
CA ALA A 20 12.91 -1.75 -3.87
C ALA A 20 11.42 -1.61 -4.17
N PRO A 21 10.64 -2.70 -4.27
CA PRO A 21 9.20 -2.60 -4.45
C PRO A 21 8.62 -2.06 -3.13
N THR A 22 8.23 -0.79 -3.12
CA THR A 22 7.42 -0.26 -2.03
C THR A 22 6.06 -0.94 -2.08
N MET A 23 5.69 -1.62 -0.99
CA MET A 23 4.42 -2.34 -0.81
C MET A 23 3.19 -1.40 -0.71
N ASP A 24 3.23 -0.26 -1.41
CA ASP A 24 2.15 0.71 -1.57
C ASP A 24 1.62 0.69 -3.01
N SER A 25 1.52 -0.50 -3.62
CA SER A 25 0.88 -0.67 -4.93
C SER A 25 -0.64 -0.53 -4.75
N ARG A 26 -1.06 0.70 -4.51
CA ARG A 26 -2.47 1.11 -4.48
C ARG A 26 -2.90 1.41 -5.90
N PRO A 27 -4.15 1.09 -6.26
CA PRO A 27 -4.65 1.40 -7.60
C PRO A 27 -4.62 2.92 -7.80
N SER A 28 -3.89 3.36 -8.83
CA SER A 28 -3.87 4.76 -9.25
C SER A 28 -5.25 5.19 -9.76
N ALA A 29 -5.57 6.48 -9.69
CA ALA A 29 -6.81 7.02 -10.25
C ALA A 29 -6.99 6.64 -11.72
N LYS A 30 -5.89 6.59 -12.48
CA LYS A 30 -5.89 6.14 -13.87
C LYS A 30 -6.26 4.66 -13.99
N GLU A 31 -5.69 3.80 -13.16
CA GLU A 31 -5.97 2.37 -13.17
C GLU A 31 -7.44 2.06 -12.79
N LEU A 32 -8.02 2.87 -11.89
CA LEU A 32 -9.44 2.77 -11.56
C LEU A 32 -10.32 3.15 -12.76
N LEU A 33 -9.99 4.22 -13.47
CA LEU A 33 -10.70 4.64 -14.69
C LEU A 33 -10.57 3.60 -15.80
N ASP A 34 -9.36 3.10 -16.05
CA ASP A 34 -9.11 2.04 -17.03
C ASP A 34 -9.94 0.78 -16.70
N ARG A 35 -10.11 0.47 -15.41
CA ARG A 35 -10.94 -0.64 -14.95
C ARG A 35 -12.43 -0.38 -15.12
N VAL A 36 -12.90 0.85 -14.86
CA VAL A 36 -14.30 1.24 -15.16
C VAL A 36 -14.59 1.07 -16.65
N ASP A 37 -13.72 1.57 -17.52
CA ASP A 37 -13.88 1.47 -18.97
C ASP A 37 -13.89 0.00 -19.42
N TYR A 38 -13.01 -0.82 -18.82
CA TYR A 38 -13.00 -2.25 -19.05
C TYR A 38 -14.33 -2.92 -18.64
N ASP A 39 -14.82 -2.69 -17.42
CA ASP A 39 -16.04 -3.31 -16.92
C ASP A 39 -17.27 -2.89 -17.75
N ILE A 40 -17.35 -1.61 -18.15
CA ILE A 40 -18.39 -1.09 -19.07
C ILE A 40 -18.29 -1.77 -20.44
N SER A 41 -17.09 -1.91 -21.00
CA SER A 41 -16.90 -2.57 -22.29
C SER A 41 -17.34 -4.03 -22.26
N GLN A 42 -17.06 -4.75 -21.16
CA GLN A 42 -17.51 -6.13 -21.00
C GLN A 42 -19.03 -6.21 -20.93
N LEU A 43 -19.68 -5.32 -20.17
CA LEU A 43 -21.13 -5.28 -20.06
C LEU A 43 -21.80 -5.06 -21.42
N LEU A 44 -21.32 -4.06 -22.18
CA LEU A 44 -21.84 -3.76 -23.51
C LEU A 44 -21.61 -4.91 -24.49
N GLN A 45 -20.41 -5.52 -24.47
CA GLN A 45 -20.09 -6.64 -25.36
C GLN A 45 -20.99 -7.84 -25.12
N ARG A 46 -21.26 -8.21 -23.86
CA ARG A 46 -22.17 -9.34 -23.55
C ARG A 46 -23.59 -9.05 -23.99
N PHE A 47 -24.05 -7.82 -23.80
CA PHE A 47 -25.38 -7.41 -24.26
C PHE A 47 -25.49 -7.43 -25.79
N GLU A 48 -24.48 -6.95 -26.51
CA GLU A 48 -24.41 -7.02 -27.96
C GLU A 48 -24.43 -8.47 -28.46
N ASN A 49 -23.67 -9.37 -27.81
CA ASN A 49 -23.67 -10.80 -28.15
C ASN A 49 -25.07 -11.42 -28.02
N ILE A 50 -25.80 -11.12 -26.93
CA ILE A 50 -27.17 -11.61 -26.73
C ILE A 50 -28.08 -11.12 -27.86
N ILE A 51 -28.01 -9.83 -28.21
CA ILE A 51 -28.80 -9.27 -29.31
C ILE A 51 -28.43 -9.92 -30.64
N ALA A 52 -27.13 -10.15 -30.90
CA ALA A 52 -26.67 -10.77 -32.14
C ALA A 52 -27.22 -12.20 -32.31
N ILE A 53 -27.27 -12.98 -31.21
CA ILE A 53 -27.86 -14.33 -31.21
C ILE A 53 -29.37 -14.24 -31.40
N ALA A 54 -30.05 -13.35 -30.68
CA ALA A 54 -31.50 -13.19 -30.80
C ALA A 54 -31.97 -12.66 -32.17
N ALA A 55 -31.14 -11.82 -32.82
CA ALA A 55 -31.40 -11.29 -34.15
C ALA A 55 -31.14 -12.31 -35.27
N LYS A 56 -30.45 -13.42 -34.97
CA LYS A 56 -30.22 -14.49 -35.93
C LYS A 56 -31.57 -15.13 -36.30
N LYS A 57 -31.92 -15.04 -37.58
CA LYS A 57 -33.16 -15.64 -38.08
C LYS A 57 -33.06 -17.16 -37.97
N PHE A 58 -33.80 -17.74 -37.04
CA PHE A 58 -33.95 -19.18 -36.95
C PHE A 58 -34.72 -19.71 -38.17
N ASP A 59 -34.13 -20.68 -38.85
CA ASP A 59 -34.65 -21.30 -40.07
C ASP A 59 -35.72 -22.37 -39.76
N GLY A 60 -35.64 -23.02 -38.59
CA GLY A 60 -36.54 -24.13 -38.23
C GLY A 60 -36.01 -25.51 -38.57
N THR A 61 -34.92 -25.64 -39.33
CA THR A 61 -34.39 -26.95 -39.79
C THR A 61 -33.59 -27.74 -38.76
N SER A 62 -32.99 -27.10 -37.75
CA SER A 62 -32.06 -27.76 -36.84
C SER A 62 -32.36 -27.45 -35.36
N HIS A 63 -32.88 -28.45 -34.65
CA HIS A 63 -33.12 -28.36 -33.21
C HIS A 63 -31.82 -28.28 -32.40
N VAL A 64 -30.71 -28.80 -32.95
CA VAL A 64 -29.39 -28.71 -32.32
C VAL A 64 -28.90 -27.26 -32.34
N ASP A 65 -29.10 -26.55 -33.45
CA ASP A 65 -28.69 -25.14 -33.55
C ASP A 65 -29.52 -24.24 -32.62
N ALA A 66 -30.83 -24.51 -32.49
CA ALA A 66 -31.68 -23.81 -31.50
C ALA A 66 -31.20 -24.04 -30.05
N ALA A 67 -30.81 -25.28 -29.71
CA ALA A 67 -30.32 -25.59 -28.38
C ALA A 67 -28.98 -24.91 -28.09
N VAL A 68 -28.09 -24.82 -29.08
CA VAL A 68 -26.81 -24.10 -28.96
C VAL A 68 -27.05 -22.60 -28.79
N GLU A 69 -27.96 -22.01 -29.56
CA GLU A 69 -28.32 -20.58 -29.43
C GLU A 69 -28.91 -20.26 -28.05
N ALA A 70 -29.83 -21.10 -27.55
CA ALA A 70 -30.39 -20.95 -26.21
C ALA A 70 -29.31 -21.05 -25.12
N PHE A 71 -28.43 -22.03 -25.21
CA PHE A 71 -27.32 -22.19 -24.27
C PHE A 71 -26.36 -20.98 -24.32
N GLN A 72 -26.08 -20.45 -25.51
CA GLN A 72 -25.22 -19.28 -25.65
C GLN A 72 -25.85 -18.05 -24.98
N ILE A 73 -27.17 -17.83 -25.14
CA ILE A 73 -27.87 -16.75 -24.44
C ILE A 73 -27.72 -16.89 -22.92
N ASP A 74 -27.83 -18.09 -22.36
CA ASP A 74 -27.67 -18.32 -20.91
C ASP A 74 -26.24 -18.03 -20.42
N VAL A 75 -25.23 -18.42 -21.21
CA VAL A 75 -23.82 -18.13 -20.91
C VAL A 75 -23.54 -16.63 -20.96
N GLU A 76 -23.96 -15.95 -22.02
CA GLU A 76 -23.79 -14.50 -22.16
C GLU A 76 -24.55 -13.73 -21.06
N SER A 77 -25.73 -14.21 -20.66
CA SER A 77 -26.51 -13.63 -19.55
C SER A 77 -25.80 -13.78 -18.21
N THR A 78 -25.21 -14.93 -17.94
CA THR A 78 -24.42 -15.17 -16.72
C THR A 78 -23.16 -14.30 -16.72
N ALA A 79 -22.49 -14.17 -17.86
CA ALA A 79 -21.33 -13.31 -18.02
C ALA A 79 -21.68 -11.81 -17.87
N LEU A 80 -22.86 -11.40 -18.34
CA LEU A 80 -23.38 -10.04 -18.16
C LEU A 80 -23.60 -9.73 -16.67
N ILE A 81 -24.23 -10.65 -15.92
CA ILE A 81 -24.41 -10.52 -14.47
C ILE A 81 -23.04 -10.38 -13.79
N ARG A 82 -22.08 -11.22 -14.18
CA ARG A 82 -20.72 -11.17 -13.63
C ARG A 82 -20.01 -9.84 -13.90
N ALA A 83 -20.12 -9.30 -15.11
CA ALA A 83 -19.57 -7.98 -15.42
C ALA A 83 -20.21 -6.87 -14.57
N ALA A 84 -21.53 -6.97 -14.30
CA ALA A 84 -22.20 -6.05 -13.40
C ALA A 84 -21.70 -6.20 -11.95
N GLU A 85 -21.53 -7.43 -11.45
CA GLU A 85 -20.96 -7.69 -10.12
C GLU A 85 -19.55 -7.12 -9.98
N ASP A 86 -18.69 -7.26 -11.01
CA ASP A 86 -17.34 -6.70 -11.02
C ASP A 86 -17.35 -5.18 -10.95
N LEU A 87 -18.27 -4.52 -11.67
CA LEU A 87 -18.47 -3.07 -11.59
C LEU A 87 -18.96 -2.63 -10.19
N LEU A 88 -19.86 -3.39 -9.57
CA LEU A 88 -20.27 -3.14 -8.18
C LEU A 88 -19.11 -3.35 -7.19
N ALA A 89 -18.29 -4.38 -7.39
CA ALA A 89 -17.12 -4.63 -6.56
C ALA A 89 -16.11 -3.47 -6.68
N LEU A 90 -15.90 -2.94 -7.89
CA LEU A 90 -15.08 -1.75 -8.13
C LEU A 90 -15.62 -0.52 -7.42
N HIS A 91 -16.94 -0.28 -7.45
CA HIS A 91 -17.51 0.84 -6.70
C HIS A 91 -17.23 0.69 -5.20
N ARG A 92 -17.19 -0.55 -4.68
CA ARG A 92 -17.01 -0.79 -3.25
C ARG A 92 -15.58 -0.48 -2.89
N LEU A 93 -14.64 -0.93 -3.70
CA LEU A 93 -13.23 -0.57 -3.58
C LEU A 93 -13.02 0.95 -3.64
N MET A 94 -13.68 1.65 -4.56
CA MET A 94 -13.58 3.12 -4.64
C MET A 94 -14.12 3.81 -3.40
N LYS A 95 -15.26 3.35 -2.87
CA LYS A 95 -15.84 3.89 -1.62
C LYS A 95 -14.97 3.56 -0.41
N GLU A 96 -14.39 2.37 -0.34
CA GLU A 96 -13.43 1.99 0.71
C GLU A 96 -12.15 2.83 0.63
N LEU A 97 -11.63 3.07 -0.58
CA LEU A 97 -10.50 3.97 -0.82
C LEU A 97 -10.83 5.42 -0.44
N TRP A 98 -12.08 5.86 -0.61
CA TRP A 98 -12.53 7.19 -0.23
C TRP A 98 -12.77 7.34 1.28
N LEU A 99 -13.37 6.34 1.93
CA LEU A 99 -13.70 6.39 3.37
C LEU A 99 -12.53 6.04 4.27
N PHE A 100 -11.70 5.08 3.86
CA PHE A 100 -10.64 4.49 4.68
C PHE A 100 -9.24 4.62 4.04
N GLY A 101 -9.18 5.00 2.77
CA GLY A 101 -7.94 5.16 2.03
C GLY A 101 -7.52 6.63 1.88
N LYS A 102 -6.31 6.83 1.35
CA LYS A 102 -5.81 8.13 0.91
C LYS A 102 -6.24 8.43 -0.54
N LEU A 103 -7.50 8.16 -0.90
CA LEU A 103 -8.01 8.65 -2.17
C LEU A 103 -8.20 10.15 -2.00
N ASP A 104 -7.11 10.87 -2.27
CA ASP A 104 -6.97 12.30 -2.04
C ASP A 104 -7.79 13.08 -3.08
N THR A 105 -9.11 13.07 -2.91
CA THR A 105 -10.06 13.85 -3.73
C THR A 105 -10.53 15.09 -2.98
N LEU A 106 -10.18 15.24 -1.70
CA LEU A 106 -10.61 16.33 -0.83
C LEU A 106 -9.46 17.31 -0.50
N GLY A 107 -8.23 17.03 -0.93
CA GLY A 107 -7.06 17.77 -0.48
C GLY A 107 -6.70 17.40 0.96
N GLU A 108 -5.50 17.82 1.38
CA GLU A 108 -5.06 17.66 2.75
C GLU A 108 -6.04 18.39 3.69
N ASP A 109 -6.67 17.62 4.58
CA ASP A 109 -7.57 18.17 5.59
C ASP A 109 -6.76 19.18 6.43
N GLU A 110 -7.27 20.37 6.71
CA GLU A 110 -6.55 21.44 7.46
C GLU A 110 -5.93 20.91 8.76
N ARG A 111 -6.58 19.89 9.36
CA ARG A 111 -6.11 19.18 10.56
C ARG A 111 -4.88 18.30 10.31
N ASP A 112 -4.77 17.69 9.14
CA ASP A 112 -3.64 16.86 8.74
C ASP A 112 -2.42 17.72 8.35
N ILE A 113 -2.65 18.90 7.74
CA ILE A 113 -1.63 19.94 7.53
C ILE A 113 -1.07 20.38 8.89
N GLN A 114 -1.95 20.83 9.79
CA GLN A 114 -1.56 21.28 11.13
C GLN A 114 -0.88 20.18 11.96
N ARG A 115 -1.29 18.92 11.79
CA ARG A 115 -0.63 17.78 12.44
C ARG A 115 0.77 17.58 11.86
N ARG A 116 0.95 17.66 10.54
CA ARG A 116 2.26 17.55 9.90
C ARG A 116 3.20 18.68 10.32
N GLU A 117 2.73 19.92 10.28
CA GLU A 117 3.52 21.08 10.68
C GLU A 117 4.01 20.95 12.13
N LYS A 118 3.13 20.56 13.05
CA LYS A 118 3.53 20.28 14.44
C LYS A 118 4.55 19.16 14.58
N LEU A 119 4.36 18.07 13.85
CA LEU A 119 5.31 16.96 13.86
C LEU A 119 6.67 17.37 13.27
N GLU A 120 6.68 18.22 12.24
CA GLU A 120 7.92 18.77 11.67
C GLU A 120 8.62 19.73 12.64
N GLU A 121 7.87 20.55 13.37
CA GLU A 121 8.40 21.40 14.45
C GLU A 121 9.00 20.57 15.58
N ASP A 122 8.29 19.53 16.03
CA ASP A 122 8.76 18.61 17.07
C ASP A 122 10.03 17.87 16.63
N VAL A 123 10.09 17.39 15.38
CA VAL A 123 11.28 16.74 14.81
C VAL A 123 12.46 17.71 14.77
N LYS A 124 12.25 18.97 14.35
CA LYS A 124 13.30 20.01 14.36
C LYS A 124 13.77 20.32 15.78
N ALA A 125 12.86 20.36 16.75
CA ALA A 125 13.18 20.60 18.14
C ALA A 125 14.01 19.45 18.74
N ILE A 126 13.64 18.20 18.45
CA ILE A 126 14.38 17.01 18.86
C ILE A 126 15.76 16.98 18.21
N GLN A 127 15.87 17.27 16.90
CA GLN A 127 17.14 17.34 16.20
C GLN A 127 18.07 18.39 16.83
N LYS A 128 17.54 19.57 17.13
CA LYS A 128 18.30 20.64 17.79
C LYS A 128 18.72 20.26 19.23
N ALA A 129 17.88 19.53 19.97
CA ALA A 129 18.21 19.06 21.31
C ALA A 129 19.30 17.96 21.29
N LEU A 130 19.28 17.12 20.25
CA LEU A 130 20.30 16.10 20.01
C LEU A 130 21.65 16.74 19.62
N ASP A 131 21.63 17.67 18.66
CA ASP A 131 22.81 18.43 18.23
C ASP A 131 23.38 19.32 19.35
N GLY A 132 22.51 19.80 20.24
CA GLY A 132 22.86 20.56 21.45
C GLY A 132 23.43 19.72 22.59
N GLY A 133 23.58 18.41 22.42
CA GLY A 133 24.27 17.52 23.37
C GLY A 133 23.49 17.17 24.64
N LEU A 134 22.18 17.47 24.72
CA LEU A 134 21.38 17.26 25.93
C LEU A 134 21.01 15.77 26.16
N LEU A 135 21.20 14.93 25.14
CA LEU A 135 20.78 13.52 25.14
C LEU A 135 21.95 12.59 24.74
N MET A 136 23.12 12.82 25.33
CA MET A 136 24.14 11.76 25.37
C MET A 136 23.69 10.73 26.41
N PRO A 137 23.63 9.42 26.09
CA PRO A 137 23.41 8.40 27.12
C PRO A 137 24.56 8.50 28.11
N SER A 138 24.27 8.93 29.34
CA SER A 138 25.24 8.93 30.44
C SER A 138 25.83 7.52 30.54
N SER A 139 27.08 7.39 30.12
CA SER A 139 27.91 6.23 30.38
C SER A 139 28.54 6.45 31.76
N GLU A 140 27.69 6.56 32.79
CA GLU A 140 28.13 6.44 34.18
C GLU A 140 27.91 4.99 34.59
N GLU A 141 28.97 4.19 34.45
CA GLU A 141 29.07 2.91 35.15
C GLU A 141 28.92 3.17 36.65
N PRO A 142 28.04 2.44 37.37
CA PRO A 142 27.96 2.59 38.81
C PRO A 142 29.23 2.00 39.46
N GLU A 143 30.09 2.87 39.98
CA GLU A 143 31.15 2.49 40.90
C GLU A 143 30.54 1.71 42.08
N LYS A 144 31.03 0.48 42.30
CA LYS A 144 30.65 -0.36 43.44
C LYS A 144 31.11 0.31 44.74
N PRO A 145 30.26 0.41 45.77
CA PRO A 145 30.71 0.93 47.06
C PRO A 145 31.58 -0.11 47.78
N GLU A 146 32.75 0.34 48.22
CA GLU A 146 33.66 -0.38 49.08
C GLU A 146 32.98 -0.76 50.41
N LYS A 147 33.20 -2.01 50.85
CA LYS A 147 32.84 -2.48 52.19
C LYS A 147 33.79 -1.86 53.21
N SER A 148 33.31 -0.94 54.04
CA SER A 148 33.91 -0.69 55.35
C SER A 148 33.22 -1.57 56.39
N GLU A 149 33.95 -2.58 56.87
CA GLU A 149 33.65 -3.22 58.14
C GLU A 149 33.89 -2.19 59.24
N ASP A 150 32.87 -1.91 60.05
CA ASP A 150 33.12 -1.34 61.37
C ASP A 150 32.30 -2.09 62.43
N THR A 151 33.03 -2.51 63.45
CA THR A 151 32.66 -3.43 64.51
C THR A 151 31.73 -2.77 65.52
N GLU A 152 30.51 -3.27 65.65
CA GLU A 152 29.56 -2.87 66.68
C GLU A 152 29.78 -3.71 67.96
N LYS A 153 30.25 -3.08 69.05
CA LYS A 153 30.20 -3.69 70.39
C LYS A 153 29.99 -2.66 71.51
N HIS A 154 28.95 -2.94 72.30
CA HIS A 154 28.57 -2.46 73.65
C HIS A 154 27.62 -1.24 73.72
N ARG A 155 26.31 -1.42 74.04
CA ARG A 155 25.64 -1.75 75.36
C ARG A 155 25.32 -0.43 76.12
N ALA A 156 24.14 -0.12 76.68
CA ALA A 156 23.05 -0.91 77.29
C ALA A 156 21.69 -0.18 77.23
N VAL A 157 20.63 -0.98 77.47
CA VAL A 157 19.20 -0.66 77.69
C VAL A 157 19.00 0.11 79.03
N PRO A 158 17.98 1.00 79.14
CA PRO A 158 17.68 1.74 80.37
C PRO A 158 16.65 1.02 81.26
N GLU A 159 16.79 1.10 82.60
CA GLU A 159 15.72 1.43 83.56
C GLU A 159 16.17 1.28 85.03
N ALA A 160 15.62 2.19 85.85
CA ALA A 160 15.65 2.34 87.32
C ALA A 160 16.94 2.88 87.98
#